data_AF-A0A2E3P4T4-F1
#
_entry.id   AF-A0A2E3P4T4-F1
#
_cell.length_a   1.000
_cell.length_b   1.000
_cell.length_c   1.000
_cell.angle_alpha   90.00
_cell.angle_beta   90.00
_cell.angle_gamma   90.00
#
_symmetry.space_group_name_H-M   'P 1'
#
loop_
_entity.id
_entity.type
_entity.pdbx_description
1 polymer ?
#
loop_
_entity_poly.entity_id
_entity_poly.type
_entity_poly.pdbx_seq_one_letter_code
_entity_poly.pdbx_strand_id
1 'polypeptide(L)'
;MTKPRIGGPAAVVLFLGASCAVLFVGLTVSKGTDDWTWLSRAGSVLVVLGIVFAYFNIDGFIERSIRGAVRRLTTKKARDNADPSNWVVTWLAEDPAEIPRRVKTLEVAVIALGTLIWGFGDLLGP
;
A
#
# COMPACT_ATOMS: atom_id res chain seq x y z
N MET A 1 1.41 -12.38 -24.55
CA MET A 1 0.36 -11.80 -23.69
C MET A 1 1.03 -10.94 -22.62
N THR A 2 1.14 -9.63 -22.85
CA THR A 2 1.83 -8.71 -21.94
C THR A 2 0.92 -8.34 -20.78
N LYS A 3 1.21 -8.85 -19.57
CA LYS A 3 0.50 -8.48 -18.34
C LYS A 3 0.58 -6.95 -18.15
N PRO A 4 -0.54 -6.23 -17.98
CA PRO A 4 -0.51 -4.79 -17.70
C PRO A 4 0.28 -4.55 -16.42
N ARG A 5 1.37 -3.77 -16.53
CA ARG A 5 2.21 -3.39 -15.38
C ARG A 5 1.61 -2.16 -14.73
N ILE A 6 0.78 -2.37 -13.72
CA ILE A 6 0.38 -1.29 -12.80
C ILE A 6 1.65 -0.84 -12.08
N GLY A 7 2.01 0.45 -12.15
CA GLY A 7 3.21 0.99 -11.50
C GLY A 7 3.15 0.85 -9.97
N GLY A 8 4.30 0.69 -9.31
CA GLY A 8 4.40 0.45 -7.87
C GLY A 8 3.56 1.41 -7.01
N PRO A 9 3.67 2.75 -7.18
CA PRO A 9 2.86 3.69 -6.41
C PRO A 9 1.35 3.58 -6.74
N ALA A 10 0.99 3.31 -8.00
CA ALA A 10 -0.42 3.11 -8.36
C ALA A 10 -0.99 1.84 -7.72
N ALA A 11 -0.21 0.76 -7.62
CA ALA A 11 -0.63 -0.45 -6.94
C ALA A 11 -0.87 -0.22 -5.43
N VAL A 12 0.00 0.55 -4.77
CA VAL A 12 -0.18 0.93 -3.35
C VAL A 12 -1.45 1.76 -3.17
N VAL A 13 -1.67 2.77 -4.02
CA VAL A 13 -2.88 3.62 -3.95
C VAL A 13 -4.14 2.80 -4.21
N LEU A 14 -4.13 1.90 -5.20
CA LEU A 14 -5.25 1.00 -5.47
C LEU A 14 -5.52 0.05 -4.31
N PHE A 15 -4.47 -0.50 -3.69
CA PHE A 15 -4.59 -1.38 -2.52
C PHE A 15 -5.20 -0.65 -1.32
N LEU A 16 -4.70 0.55 -1.00
CA LEU A 16 -5.25 1.37 0.08
C LEU A 16 -6.70 1.78 -0.22
N GLY A 17 -6.99 2.18 -1.46
CA GLY A 17 -8.34 2.51 -1.90
C GLY A 17 -9.31 1.33 -1.77
N ALA A 18 -8.90 0.14 -2.22
CA ALA A 18 -9.69 -1.09 -2.07
C ALA A 18 -9.91 -1.46 -0.59
N SER A 19 -8.88 -1.33 0.24
CA SER A 19 -8.95 -1.57 1.69
C SER A 19 -9.96 -0.65 2.36
N CYS A 20 -9.92 0.65 2.06
CA CYS A 20 -10.88 1.62 2.57
C CYS A 20 -12.30 1.33 2.07
N ALA A 21 -12.46 0.94 0.80
CA ALA A 21 -13.76 0.60 0.23
C ALA A 21 -14.38 -0.63 0.91
N VAL A 22 -13.60 -1.68 1.15
CA VAL A 22 -14.05 -2.89 1.87
C VAL A 22 -14.52 -2.55 3.28
N LEU A 23 -13.77 -1.73 4.02
CA LEU A 23 -14.19 -1.28 5.35
C LEU A 23 -15.46 -0.43 5.31
N PHE A 24 -15.54 0.50 4.36
CA PHE A 24 -16.71 1.35 4.21
C PHE A 24 -17.96 0.53 3.93
N VAL A 25 -17.89 -0.42 2.99
CA VAL A 25 -19.01 -1.33 2.69
C VAL A 25 -19.37 -2.18 3.91
N GLY A 26 -18.38 -2.75 4.60
CA GLY A 26 -18.61 -3.53 5.82
C GLY A 26 -19.32 -2.72 6.90
N LEU A 27 -18.91 -1.47 7.13
CA LEU A 27 -19.54 -0.56 8.09
C LEU A 27 -20.96 -0.16 7.67
N THR A 28 -21.17 0.16 6.39
CA THR A 28 -22.51 0.54 5.90
C THR A 28 -23.49 -0.62 5.99
N VAL A 29 -23.08 -1.83 5.57
CA VAL A 29 -23.93 -3.03 5.66
C VAL A 29 -24.21 -3.36 7.12
N SER A 30 -23.17 -3.37 7.96
CA SER A 30 -23.31 -3.66 9.39
C SER A 30 -24.31 -2.74 10.10
N LYS A 31 -24.25 -1.43 9.83
CA LYS A 31 -25.23 -0.47 10.35
C LYS A 31 -26.63 -0.61 9.75
N GLY A 32 -26.73 -1.05 8.50
CA GLY A 32 -28.01 -1.21 7.81
C GLY A 32 -28.77 -2.48 8.23
N THR A 33 -28.06 -3.50 8.69
CA THR A 33 -28.65 -4.79 9.10
C THR A 33 -28.62 -5.00 10.62
N ASP A 34 -28.12 -4.04 11.40
CA ASP A 34 -27.85 -4.17 12.84
C ASP A 34 -27.05 -5.45 13.20
N ASP A 35 -26.18 -5.91 12.28
CA ASP A 35 -25.38 -7.12 12.43
C ASP A 35 -23.89 -6.78 12.26
N TRP A 36 -23.17 -6.79 13.37
CA TRP A 36 -21.74 -6.47 13.43
C TRP A 36 -20.85 -7.60 12.87
N THR A 37 -21.42 -8.78 12.61
CA THR A 37 -20.73 -9.87 11.93
C THR A 37 -20.26 -9.46 10.53
N TRP A 38 -20.98 -8.55 9.85
CA TRP A 38 -20.56 -8.02 8.55
C TRP A 38 -19.24 -7.25 8.61
N LEU A 39 -18.98 -6.55 9.71
CA LEU A 39 -17.72 -5.85 9.93
C LEU A 39 -16.58 -6.85 10.15
N SER A 40 -16.80 -7.90 10.95
CA SER A 40 -15.84 -9.00 11.10
C SER A 40 -15.50 -9.67 9.76
N ARG A 41 -16.51 -9.94 8.91
CA ARG A 41 -16.31 -10.48 7.56
C ARG A 41 -15.52 -9.53 6.66
N ALA A 42 -15.74 -8.22 6.75
CA ALA A 42 -14.93 -7.24 6.03
C ALA A 42 -13.47 -7.25 6.51
N GLY A 43 -13.25 -7.49 7.81
CA GLY A 43 -11.92 -7.69 8.39
C GLY A 43 -11.17 -8.87 7.77
N SER A 44 -11.81 -10.03 7.59
CA SER A 44 -11.14 -11.20 6.96
C SER A 44 -10.81 -10.94 5.50
N VAL A 45 -11.69 -10.25 4.76
CA VAL A 45 -11.40 -9.82 3.38
C VAL A 45 -10.18 -8.90 3.33
N LEU A 46 -10.06 -7.97 4.27
CA LEU A 46 -8.87 -7.11 4.42
C LEU A 46 -7.59 -7.92 4.64
N VAL A 47 -7.63 -8.93 5.51
CA VAL A 47 -6.47 -9.81 5.75
C VAL A 47 -6.06 -10.53 4.47
N VAL A 48 -7.02 -11.11 3.74
CA VAL A 48 -6.75 -11.79 2.46
C VAL A 48 -6.17 -10.81 1.45
N LEU A 49 -6.73 -9.61 1.31
CA LEU A 49 -6.18 -8.57 0.44
C LEU A 49 -4.75 -8.19 0.82
N GLY A 50 -4.47 -8.03 2.12
CA GLY A 50 -3.14 -7.74 2.63
C GLY A 50 -2.13 -8.83 2.29
N ILE A 51 -2.49 -10.11 2.49
CA ILE A 51 -1.63 -11.26 2.13
C ILE A 51 -1.41 -11.33 0.62
N VAL A 52 -2.44 -11.14 -0.19
CA VAL A 52 -2.33 -11.14 -1.65
C VAL A 52 -1.42 -10.01 -2.12
N PHE A 53 -1.60 -8.81 -1.57
CA PHE A 53 -0.74 -7.67 -1.87
C PHE A 53 0.70 -7.94 -1.45
N ALA A 54 0.93 -8.42 -0.22
CA ALA A 54 2.23 -8.83 0.28
C ALA A 54 2.92 -9.80 -0.69
N TYR A 55 2.21 -10.87 -1.07
CA TYR A 55 2.72 -11.90 -1.98
C TYR A 55 3.18 -11.32 -3.31
N PHE A 56 2.37 -10.44 -3.94
CA PHE A 56 2.73 -9.83 -5.22
C PHE A 56 3.78 -8.72 -5.09
N ASN A 57 3.89 -8.08 -3.93
CA ASN A 57 4.79 -6.94 -3.73
C ASN A 57 6.20 -7.37 -3.29
N ILE A 58 6.33 -8.56 -2.67
CA ILE A 58 7.61 -9.18 -2.29
C ILE A 58 8.52 -9.43 -3.50
N ASP A 59 7.99 -9.58 -4.71
CA ASP A 59 8.76 -9.87 -5.95
C ASP A 59 9.65 -8.70 -6.45
N GLY A 60 10.04 -7.75 -5.60
CA GLY A 60 11.03 -6.72 -5.94
C GLY A 60 10.53 -5.73 -7.00
N PHE A 61 9.21 -5.59 -7.17
CA PHE A 61 8.64 -4.65 -8.14
C PHE A 61 8.79 -3.19 -7.68
N ILE A 62 8.62 -2.92 -6.38
CA ILE A 62 8.90 -1.60 -5.80
C ILE A 62 10.39 -1.28 -5.91
N GLU A 63 11.26 -2.23 -5.58
CA GLU A 63 12.70 -2.03 -5.69
C GLU A 63 13.13 -1.72 -7.12
N ARG A 64 12.58 -2.46 -8.11
CA ARG A 64 12.83 -2.20 -9.54
C ARG A 64 12.25 -0.86 -10.01
N SER A 65 11.07 -0.47 -9.52
CA SER A 65 10.42 0.80 -9.87
C SER A 65 11.15 2.00 -9.30
N ILE A 66 11.55 1.94 -8.02
CA ILE A 66 12.34 2.97 -7.35
C ILE A 66 13.72 3.05 -7.99
N ARG A 67 14.42 1.92 -8.15
CA ARG A 67 15.74 1.91 -8.78
C ARG A 67 15.68 2.44 -10.22
N GLY A 68 14.61 2.14 -10.96
CA GLY A 68 14.36 2.69 -12.29
C GLY A 68 14.09 4.21 -12.29
N ALA A 69 13.25 4.70 -11.38
CA ALA A 69 12.94 6.12 -11.23
C ALA A 69 14.17 6.91 -10.77
N VAL A 70 14.87 6.43 -9.72
CA VAL A 70 16.14 6.96 -9.24
C VAL A 70 17.14 6.99 -10.39
N ARG A 71 17.35 5.89 -11.11
CA ARG A 71 18.30 5.84 -12.23
C ARG A 71 17.97 6.86 -13.33
N ARG A 72 16.70 7.07 -13.67
CA ARG A 72 16.28 8.12 -14.63
C ARG A 72 16.56 9.52 -14.11
N LEU A 73 16.32 9.76 -12.83
CA LEU A 73 16.67 11.03 -12.19
C LEU A 73 18.19 11.22 -12.14
N THR A 74 18.97 10.18 -11.87
CA THR A 74 20.45 10.25 -11.85
C THR A 74 21.04 10.45 -13.25
N THR A 75 20.52 9.81 -14.30
CA THR A 75 20.98 10.09 -15.68
C THR A 75 20.53 11.45 -16.18
N LYS A 76 19.36 11.93 -15.77
CA LYS A 76 18.95 13.32 -16.04
C LYS A 76 19.86 14.30 -15.27
N LYS A 77 20.23 13.99 -14.02
CA LYS A 77 21.18 14.73 -13.17
C LYS A 77 22.60 14.78 -13.77
N ALA A 78 23.09 13.70 -14.37
CA ALA A 78 24.39 13.71 -15.07
C ALA A 78 24.39 14.64 -16.28
N ARG A 79 23.20 14.88 -16.88
CA ARG A 79 23.01 15.82 -18.00
C ARG A 79 22.78 17.26 -17.52
N ASP A 80 22.09 17.44 -16.40
CA ASP A 80 21.71 18.74 -15.82
C ASP A 80 22.70 19.24 -14.74
N ASN A 81 23.87 18.59 -14.59
CA ASN A 81 24.92 18.83 -13.59
C ASN A 81 25.62 20.21 -13.68
N ALA A 82 24.93 21.23 -14.19
CA ALA A 82 25.32 22.63 -14.10
C ALA A 82 24.73 23.36 -12.88
N ASP A 83 23.77 22.78 -12.15
CA ASP A 83 23.13 23.47 -11.01
C ASP A 83 23.27 22.73 -9.66
N PRO A 84 24.19 23.17 -8.79
CA PRO A 84 24.41 22.62 -7.44
C PRO A 84 23.28 22.89 -6.44
N SER A 85 22.29 23.74 -6.77
CA SER A 85 21.31 24.25 -5.79
C SER A 85 20.06 23.39 -5.60
N ASN A 86 19.91 22.28 -6.33
CA ASN A 86 18.66 21.52 -6.38
C ASN A 86 18.51 20.54 -5.19
N TRP A 87 18.21 21.09 -4.00
CA TRP A 87 18.01 20.38 -2.73
C TRP A 87 16.95 19.27 -2.78
N VAL A 88 15.95 19.37 -3.67
CA VAL A 88 14.91 18.35 -3.87
C VAL A 88 15.51 17.04 -4.38
N VAL A 89 16.58 17.12 -5.19
CA VAL A 89 17.26 15.94 -5.74
C VAL A 89 18.16 15.29 -4.70
N THR A 90 18.74 16.07 -3.80
CA THR A 90 19.51 15.56 -2.66
C THR A 90 18.60 14.79 -1.71
N TRP A 91 17.43 15.36 -1.38
CA TRP A 91 16.42 14.73 -0.52
C TRP A 91 15.89 13.41 -1.11
N LEU A 92 15.63 13.34 -2.43
CA LEU A 92 15.21 12.10 -3.10
C LEU A 92 16.32 11.04 -3.22
N ALA A 93 17.59 11.44 -3.12
CA ALA A 93 18.74 10.55 -3.22
C ALA A 93 19.27 10.07 -1.85
N GLU A 94 18.92 10.77 -0.76
CA GLU A 94 19.46 10.55 0.57
C GLU A 94 19.00 9.24 1.21
N ASP A 95 17.79 8.74 0.92
CA ASP A 95 17.40 7.42 1.42
C ASP A 95 16.39 6.66 0.52
N PRO A 96 16.85 6.06 -0.59
CA PRO A 96 16.00 5.21 -1.43
C PRO A 96 15.50 3.95 -0.70
N ALA A 97 16.04 3.62 0.48
CA ALA A 97 15.60 2.48 1.29
C ALA A 97 14.45 2.83 2.25
N GLU A 98 14.15 4.11 2.49
CA GLU A 98 13.01 4.50 3.34
C GLU A 98 11.65 4.14 2.74
N ILE A 99 11.47 4.36 1.42
CA ILE A 99 10.20 4.11 0.73
C ILE A 99 9.75 2.65 0.87
N PRO A 100 10.58 1.63 0.55
CA PRO A 100 10.16 0.23 0.72
C PRO A 100 9.92 -0.13 2.18
N ARG A 101 10.64 0.47 3.15
CA ARG A 101 10.35 0.27 4.58
C ARG A 101 8.97 0.79 4.96
N ARG A 102 8.62 2.03 4.56
CA ARG A 102 7.31 2.63 4.85
C ARG A 102 6.16 1.82 4.24
N VAL A 103 6.32 1.34 3.00
CA VAL A 103 5.31 0.48 2.35
C VAL A 103 5.14 -0.84 3.11
N LYS A 104 6.25 -1.47 3.52
CA LYS A 104 6.21 -2.70 4.31
C LYS A 104 5.54 -2.49 5.67
N THR A 105 5.82 -1.36 6.34
CA THR A 105 5.15 -1.00 7.59
C THR A 105 3.64 -0.82 7.40
N LEU A 106 3.21 -0.15 6.33
CA LEU A 106 1.79 0.02 6.00
C LEU A 106 1.11 -1.33 5.70
N GLU A 107 1.78 -2.22 4.97
CA GLU A 107 1.28 -3.56 4.66
C GLU A 107 1.04 -4.37 5.95
N VAL A 108 2.02 -4.40 6.85
CA VAL A 108 1.90 -5.05 8.16
C VAL A 108 0.78 -4.42 8.99
N ALA A 109 0.66 -3.09 8.98
CA ALA A 109 -0.38 -2.38 9.69
C ALA A 109 -1.78 -2.73 9.16
N VAL A 110 -1.97 -2.82 7.84
CA VAL A 110 -3.26 -3.20 7.23
C VAL A 110 -3.64 -4.64 7.58
N ILE A 111 -2.69 -5.57 7.52
CA ILE A 111 -2.94 -6.97 7.90
C ILE A 111 -3.29 -7.08 9.39
N ALA A 112 -2.55 -6.39 10.26
CA ALA A 112 -2.80 -6.39 11.70
C ALA A 112 -4.18 -5.79 12.01
N LEU A 113 -4.52 -4.65 11.39
CA LEU A 113 -5.82 -4.01 11.54
C LEU A 113 -6.95 -4.92 11.04
N GLY A 114 -6.81 -5.50 9.85
CA GLY A 114 -7.78 -6.46 9.31
C GLY A 114 -7.98 -7.65 10.24
N THR A 115 -6.90 -8.16 10.85
CA THR A 115 -6.95 -9.29 11.80
C THR A 115 -7.69 -8.90 13.08
N LEU A 116 -7.44 -7.69 13.61
CA LEU A 116 -8.16 -7.18 14.77
C LEU A 116 -9.66 -6.99 14.46
N ILE A 117 -9.98 -6.38 13.32
CA ILE A 117 -11.37 -6.18 12.90
C ILE A 117 -12.06 -7.53 12.66
N TRP A 118 -11.35 -8.50 12.10
CA TRP A 118 -11.88 -9.84 11.90
C TRP A 118 -12.17 -10.53 13.24
N GLY A 119 -11.21 -10.52 14.17
CA GLY A 119 -11.33 -11.23 15.43
C GLY A 119 -12.23 -10.58 16.48
N PHE A 120 -12.46 -9.26 16.38
CA PHE A 120 -13.20 -8.50 17.40
C PHE A 120 -14.34 -7.64 16.83
N GLY A 121 -14.57 -7.66 15.51
CA GLY A 121 -15.56 -6.80 14.86
C GLY A 121 -17.00 -7.13 15.26
N ASP A 122 -17.26 -8.37 15.65
CA ASP A 122 -18.54 -8.85 16.18
C ASP A 122 -18.85 -8.30 17.59
N LEU A 123 -17.83 -8.00 18.41
CA LEU A 123 -18.00 -7.48 19.77
C LEU A 123 -18.46 -6.02 19.86
N LEU A 124 -18.52 -5.31 18.74
CA LEU A 124 -18.95 -3.91 18.71
C LEU A 124 -20.49 -3.76 18.81
N GLY A 125 -21.20 -4.86 18.62
CA GLY A 125 -22.66 -4.94 18.71
C GLY A 125 -23.18 -5.73 19.88
N PRO A 126 -24.42 -5.44 20.34
CA PRO A 126 -25.16 -6.33 21.23
C PRO A 126 -25.60 -7.63 20.54
#